data_AF-B0R2T4-F1
#
_entry.id   AF-B0R2T4-F1
#
_cell.length_a   1.000
_cell.length_b   1.000
_cell.length_c   1.000
_cell.angle_alpha   90.00
_cell.angle_beta   90.00
_cell.angle_gamma   90.00
#
_symmetry.space_group_name_H-M   'P 1'
#
loop_
_entity.id
_entity.type
_entity.pdbx_description
1 polymer ?
#
loop_
_entity_poly.entity_id
_entity_poly.type
_entity_poly.pdbx_seq_one_letter_code
_entity_poly.pdbx_strand_id
1 'polypeptide(L)'
;MPADAGQRLQWTDPDDGDRAVDARAGSGSLSRAEARRDSTVRQWGVVSPSATVIGRPESPDGDLSDSVRRLHEGRHHATDGTSQRAHRLDRLRTTQALCTAIGVTPWQRDVALGVMDTIDLTAFGSQRAIEKVALVAIRHVVDIDRRQYLGLDDLDGAELTQGRMAELFDRYKRHDITDEPAFQRLADHHHLDQTSLNRLRRVLTDQLTDGLPAYGRTPHRDPHLPSPADDDAA
;
A
#
# COMPACT_ATOMS: atom_id res chain seq x y z
N MET A 1 2.77 -41.54 17.51
CA MET A 1 3.22 -40.16 17.73
C MET A 1 2.45 -39.26 16.78
N PRO A 2 1.92 -38.13 17.29
CA PRO A 2 0.70 -37.49 16.81
C PRO A 2 0.94 -36.10 16.21
N ALA A 3 -0.07 -35.55 15.52
CA ALA A 3 -0.41 -34.12 15.40
C ALA A 3 -1.65 -34.06 14.48
N ASP A 4 -2.88 -33.94 14.99
CA ASP A 4 -3.46 -32.73 15.61
C ASP A 4 -3.58 -31.61 14.56
N ALA A 5 -4.73 -31.51 13.90
CA ALA A 5 -5.89 -30.69 14.27
C ALA A 5 -5.64 -29.18 14.14
N GLY A 6 -6.72 -28.46 13.83
CA GLY A 6 -6.75 -26.99 13.81
C GLY A 6 -6.95 -26.45 12.40
N GLN A 7 -8.16 -26.51 11.87
CA GLN A 7 -9.18 -25.46 12.01
C GLN A 7 -8.86 -24.22 11.18
N ARG A 8 -9.69 -24.07 10.15
CA ARG A 8 -9.78 -22.93 9.25
C ARG A 8 -10.27 -21.71 10.03
N LEU A 9 -9.58 -20.59 9.91
CA LEU A 9 -10.06 -19.29 10.33
C LEU A 9 -11.25 -18.89 9.45
N GLN A 10 -12.36 -18.66 10.14
CA GLN A 10 -13.62 -18.15 9.63
C GLN A 10 -13.46 -16.66 9.33
N TRP A 11 -13.64 -16.27 8.08
CA TRP A 11 -13.85 -14.87 7.70
C TRP A 11 -15.31 -14.53 8.02
N THR A 12 -15.50 -13.61 8.96
CA THR A 12 -16.80 -12.98 9.21
C THR A 12 -16.84 -11.70 8.38
N ASP A 13 -17.63 -11.69 7.31
CA ASP A 13 -17.92 -10.50 6.50
C ASP A 13 -19.18 -9.80 7.05
N PRO A 14 -19.32 -8.47 6.86
CA PRO A 14 -20.22 -7.63 7.61
C PRO A 14 -21.65 -7.51 7.04
N ASP A 15 -22.53 -7.09 7.93
CA ASP A 15 -23.88 -6.54 7.82
C ASP A 15 -25.11 -7.49 7.74
N ASP A 16 -25.73 -7.62 8.92
CA ASP A 16 -27.03 -8.24 9.25
C ASP A 16 -28.20 -7.44 8.63
N GLY A 17 -28.44 -7.68 7.34
CA GLY A 17 -29.64 -7.28 6.63
C GLY A 17 -30.39 -8.48 6.09
N ASP A 18 -31.12 -9.19 6.95
CA ASP A 18 -32.27 -10.07 6.69
C ASP A 18 -32.29 -10.85 5.34
N ARG A 19 -31.19 -11.53 5.00
CA ARG A 19 -31.19 -12.53 3.91
C ARG A 19 -31.66 -13.87 4.48
N ALA A 20 -32.96 -14.14 4.37
CA ALA A 20 -33.54 -15.44 4.67
C ALA A 20 -32.85 -16.54 3.84
N VAL A 21 -32.04 -17.35 4.52
CA VAL A 21 -31.27 -18.45 3.90
C VAL A 21 -32.25 -19.58 3.56
N ASP A 22 -32.43 -19.88 2.27
CA ASP A 22 -33.29 -20.98 1.82
C ASP A 22 -32.65 -22.31 2.23
N ALA A 23 -33.35 -23.13 3.02
CA ALA A 23 -32.83 -24.37 3.60
C ALA A 23 -33.17 -25.64 2.79
N ARG A 24 -33.73 -25.51 1.58
CA ARG A 24 -34.04 -26.68 0.74
C ARG A 24 -32.77 -27.36 0.24
N ALA A 25 -32.81 -28.69 0.15
CA ALA A 25 -31.72 -29.48 -0.42
C ALA A 25 -31.40 -28.98 -1.85
N GLY A 26 -30.19 -28.46 -2.05
CA GLY A 26 -29.73 -27.87 -3.31
C GLY A 26 -29.79 -26.34 -3.40
N SER A 27 -30.32 -25.63 -2.39
CA SER A 27 -30.40 -24.15 -2.39
C SER A 27 -29.04 -23.44 -2.34
N GLY A 28 -27.97 -24.14 -1.95
CA GLY A 28 -26.59 -23.64 -1.92
C GLY A 28 -25.72 -24.10 -3.09
N SER A 29 -26.27 -24.84 -4.08
CA SER A 29 -25.48 -25.25 -5.24
C SER A 29 -25.43 -24.12 -6.26
N LEU A 30 -24.23 -23.55 -6.45
CA LEU A 30 -23.97 -22.58 -7.51
C LEU A 30 -24.40 -23.17 -8.86
N SER A 31 -25.10 -22.38 -9.68
CA SER A 31 -25.40 -22.81 -11.03
C SER A 31 -24.11 -23.05 -11.81
N ARG A 32 -24.14 -23.93 -12.82
CA ARG A 32 -22.96 -24.22 -13.65
C ARG A 32 -22.37 -22.95 -14.30
N ALA A 33 -23.17 -21.91 -14.48
CA ALA A 33 -22.75 -20.60 -14.98
C ALA A 33 -22.09 -19.72 -13.90
N GLU A 34 -22.60 -19.73 -12.66
CA GLU A 34 -22.01 -19.00 -11.52
C GLU A 34 -20.70 -19.63 -11.06
N ALA A 35 -20.63 -20.96 -10.99
CA ALA A 35 -19.38 -21.68 -10.74
C ALA A 35 -18.30 -21.35 -11.79
N ARG A 36 -18.71 -21.07 -13.05
CA ARG A 36 -17.80 -20.63 -14.10
C ARG A 36 -17.29 -19.20 -13.85
N ARG A 37 -18.16 -18.26 -13.47
CA ARG A 37 -17.74 -16.88 -13.14
C ARG A 37 -16.81 -16.83 -11.94
N ASP A 38 -17.09 -17.63 -10.91
CA ASP A 38 -16.29 -17.69 -9.69
C ASP A 38 -14.93 -18.40 -9.90
N SER A 39 -14.89 -19.40 -10.79
CA SER A 39 -13.62 -19.99 -11.26
C SER A 39 -12.80 -19.04 -12.15
N THR A 40 -13.41 -17.95 -12.64
CA THR A 40 -12.71 -16.94 -13.44
C THR A 40 -12.18 -15.86 -12.50
N VAL A 41 -11.19 -16.22 -11.68
CA VAL A 41 -10.35 -15.21 -11.03
C VAL A 41 -9.76 -14.35 -12.15
N ARG A 42 -10.16 -13.08 -12.23
CA ARG A 42 -9.40 -12.07 -12.98
C ARG A 42 -8.09 -11.89 -12.27
N GLN A 43 -7.16 -12.79 -12.57
CA GLN A 43 -5.76 -12.64 -12.28
C GLN A 43 -5.27 -11.49 -13.18
N TRP A 44 -5.48 -10.26 -12.74
CA TRP A 44 -4.61 -9.17 -13.16
C TRP A 44 -3.28 -9.39 -12.43
N GLY A 45 -2.58 -10.44 -12.86
CA GLY A 45 -1.18 -10.58 -12.58
C GLY A 45 -0.51 -9.37 -13.22
N VAL A 46 0.41 -8.75 -12.50
CA VAL A 46 1.46 -7.96 -13.13
C VAL A 46 2.37 -8.97 -13.84
N VAL A 47 1.85 -9.57 -14.91
CA VAL A 47 2.66 -10.08 -15.99
C VAL A 47 3.03 -8.83 -16.74
N SER A 48 4.30 -8.43 -16.68
CA SER A 48 4.82 -7.38 -17.54
C SER A 48 4.41 -7.71 -18.98
N PRO A 49 3.52 -6.95 -19.65
CA PRO A 49 2.98 -7.32 -20.95
C PRO A 49 4.02 -7.28 -22.10
N SER A 50 5.28 -7.01 -21.81
CA SER A 50 6.31 -6.70 -22.82
C SER A 50 7.30 -7.82 -23.12
N ALA A 51 7.16 -9.02 -22.53
CA ALA A 51 8.06 -10.15 -22.85
C ALA A 51 7.32 -11.41 -23.32
N THR A 52 6.21 -11.26 -24.04
CA THR A 52 5.77 -12.32 -24.95
C THR A 52 6.43 -12.06 -26.30
N VAL A 53 7.45 -12.84 -26.66
CA VAL A 53 7.98 -12.84 -28.03
C VAL A 53 6.90 -13.45 -28.92
N ILE A 54 5.96 -12.62 -29.37
CA ILE A 54 4.96 -12.99 -30.37
C ILE A 54 5.64 -12.88 -31.73
N GLY A 55 5.72 -14.01 -32.43
CA GLY A 55 6.20 -14.08 -33.81
C GLY A 55 7.72 -14.05 -33.91
N ARG A 56 8.34 -15.24 -33.98
CA ARG A 56 9.62 -15.32 -34.69
C ARG A 56 9.29 -15.25 -36.18
N PRO A 57 9.81 -14.27 -36.93
CA PRO A 57 9.51 -14.19 -38.34
C PRO A 57 10.09 -15.42 -39.05
N GLU A 58 9.24 -16.14 -39.79
CA GLU A 58 9.66 -17.30 -40.60
C GLU A 58 10.47 -16.88 -41.84
N SER A 59 10.46 -15.58 -42.17
CA SER A 59 11.25 -14.97 -43.24
C SER A 59 11.63 -13.51 -42.92
N PRO A 60 12.69 -12.94 -43.53
CA PRO A 60 13.14 -11.56 -43.27
C PRO A 60 12.08 -10.49 -43.54
N ASP A 61 11.16 -10.73 -44.49
CA ASP A 61 10.09 -9.79 -44.85
C ASP A 61 8.91 -9.82 -43.87
N GLY A 62 8.81 -10.84 -43.02
CA GLY A 62 7.84 -10.94 -41.92
C GLY A 62 8.34 -10.39 -40.59
N ASP A 63 9.57 -9.86 -40.55
CA ASP A 63 10.17 -9.30 -39.35
C ASP A 63 9.56 -7.93 -39.01
N LEU A 64 9.52 -7.60 -37.72
CA LEU A 64 9.05 -6.31 -37.26
C LEU A 64 10.01 -5.22 -37.70
N SER A 65 9.48 -4.06 -38.09
CA SER A 65 10.32 -2.92 -38.45
C SER A 65 11.20 -2.49 -37.27
N ASP A 66 12.40 -1.99 -37.56
CA ASP A 66 13.34 -1.52 -36.53
C ASP A 66 12.74 -0.46 -35.61
N SER A 67 11.77 0.34 -36.10
CA SER A 67 11.06 1.31 -35.28
C SER A 67 10.18 0.65 -34.22
N VAL A 68 9.45 -0.41 -34.59
CA VAL A 68 8.60 -1.20 -33.68
C VAL A 68 9.47 -1.98 -32.69
N ARG A 69 10.58 -2.57 -33.16
CA ARG A 69 11.56 -3.23 -32.30
C ARG A 69 12.13 -2.28 -31.24
N ARG A 70 12.59 -1.09 -31.66
CA ARG A 70 13.09 -0.06 -30.74
C ARG A 70 12.02 0.40 -29.74
N LEU A 71 10.76 0.51 -30.16
CA LEU A 71 9.65 0.85 -29.28
C LEU A 71 9.42 -0.23 -28.21
N HIS A 72 9.41 -1.50 -28.58
CA HIS A 72 9.23 -2.62 -27.65
C HIS A 72 10.39 -2.79 -26.68
N GLU A 73 11.62 -2.54 -27.13
CA GLU A 73 12.82 -2.57 -26.29
C GLU A 73 12.96 -1.32 -25.41
N GLY A 74 12.03 -0.36 -25.48
CA GLY A 74 12.09 0.90 -24.72
C GLY A 74 13.23 1.82 -25.15
N ARG A 75 13.79 1.64 -26.36
CA ARG A 75 14.89 2.44 -26.94
C ARG A 75 14.37 3.58 -27.83
N HIS A 76 13.10 3.97 -27.67
CA HIS A 76 12.45 5.01 -28.47
C HIS A 76 12.15 6.26 -27.62
N HIS A 77 12.27 7.45 -28.19
CA HIS A 77 12.00 8.71 -27.48
C HIS A 77 10.56 8.79 -26.92
N ALA A 78 9.59 8.19 -27.64
CA ALA A 78 8.20 8.09 -27.15
C ALA A 78 8.04 7.25 -25.87
N THR A 79 9.04 6.42 -25.53
CA THR A 79 9.08 5.64 -24.29
C THR A 79 9.88 6.32 -23.17
N ASP A 80 10.42 7.53 -23.41
CA ASP A 80 11.13 8.29 -22.39
C ASP A 80 10.26 8.48 -21.14
N GLY A 81 10.85 8.24 -19.97
CA GLY A 81 10.14 8.31 -18.69
C GLY A 81 9.23 7.12 -18.37
N THR A 82 9.08 6.12 -19.26
CA THR A 82 8.26 4.92 -18.99
C THR A 82 8.75 4.15 -17.78
N SER A 83 10.06 3.92 -17.65
CA SER A 83 10.65 3.23 -16.50
C SER A 83 10.44 3.99 -15.20
N GLN A 84 10.53 5.33 -15.23
CA GLN A 84 10.27 6.17 -14.06
C GLN A 84 8.80 6.09 -13.65
N ARG A 85 7.88 6.15 -14.61
CA ARG A 85 6.43 6.00 -14.38
C ARG A 85 6.08 4.61 -13.84
N ALA A 86 6.67 3.56 -14.41
CA ALA A 86 6.47 2.20 -13.95
C ALA A 86 7.00 2.01 -12.52
N HIS A 87 8.19 2.52 -12.21
CA HIS A 87 8.76 2.47 -10.86
C HIS A 87 7.91 3.26 -9.85
N ARG A 88 7.42 4.45 -10.23
CA ARG A 88 6.49 5.24 -9.41
C ARG A 88 5.20 4.46 -9.13
N LEU A 89 4.59 3.87 -10.16
CA LEU A 89 3.36 3.07 -10.00
C LEU A 89 3.58 1.84 -9.14
N ASP A 90 4.70 1.14 -9.31
CA ASP A 90 5.07 -0.01 -8.51
C ASP A 90 5.19 0.37 -7.02
N ARG A 91 5.86 1.49 -6.75
CA ARG A 91 5.97 2.06 -5.40
C ARG A 91 4.61 2.33 -4.76
N LEU A 92 3.70 3.00 -5.49
CA LEU A 92 2.37 3.34 -4.98
C LEU A 92 1.50 2.09 -4.76
N ARG A 93 1.54 1.14 -5.70
CA ARG A 93 0.78 -0.12 -5.59
C ARG A 93 1.25 -0.98 -4.42
N THR A 94 2.56 -1.13 -4.26
CA THR A 94 3.15 -1.88 -3.15
C THR A 94 2.79 -1.22 -1.81
N THR A 95 2.88 0.10 -1.73
CA THR A 95 2.48 0.86 -0.52
C THR A 95 1.00 0.66 -0.21
N GLN A 96 0.11 0.76 -1.21
CA GLN A 96 -1.31 0.53 -1.05
C GLN A 96 -1.60 -0.90 -0.55
N ALA A 97 -0.95 -1.90 -1.13
CA ALA A 97 -1.10 -3.30 -0.72
C ALA A 97 -0.68 -3.50 0.74
N LEU A 98 0.44 -2.90 1.18
CA LEU A 98 0.89 -2.95 2.57
C LEU A 98 -0.09 -2.25 3.51
N CYS A 99 -0.60 -1.06 3.15
CA CYS A 99 -1.63 -0.36 3.91
C CYS A 99 -2.88 -1.22 4.11
N THR A 100 -3.37 -1.87 3.04
CA THR A 100 -4.52 -2.78 3.11
C THR A 100 -4.23 -4.00 3.98
N ALA A 101 -3.04 -4.58 3.88
CA ALA A 101 -2.64 -5.74 4.68
C ALA A 101 -2.52 -5.43 6.18
N ILE A 102 -2.11 -4.21 6.53
CA ILE A 102 -2.00 -3.74 7.92
C ILE A 102 -3.35 -3.28 8.49
N GLY A 103 -4.26 -2.81 7.64
CA GLY A 103 -5.58 -2.31 8.06
C GLY A 103 -5.55 -0.87 8.56
N VAL A 104 -4.73 -0.01 7.94
CA VAL A 104 -4.66 1.42 8.29
C VAL A 104 -5.91 2.19 7.82
N THR A 105 -6.16 3.35 8.42
CA THR A 105 -7.31 4.19 8.00
C THR A 105 -7.12 4.74 6.59
N PRO A 106 -8.20 5.11 5.86
CA PRO A 106 -8.08 5.72 4.54
C PRO A 106 -7.20 6.97 4.52
N TRP A 107 -7.30 7.81 5.57
CA TRP A 107 -6.47 9.00 5.73
C TRP A 107 -4.98 8.64 5.85
N GLN A 108 -4.62 7.71 6.75
CA GLN A 108 -3.24 7.25 6.92
C GLN A 108 -2.68 6.64 5.64
N ARG A 109 -3.50 5.89 4.89
CA ARG A 109 -3.12 5.34 3.58
C ARG A 109 -2.79 6.43 2.58
N ASP A 110 -3.67 7.43 2.44
CA ASP A 110 -3.49 8.49 1.45
C ASP A 110 -2.24 9.34 1.77
N VAL A 111 -1.98 9.60 3.06
CA VAL A 111 -0.74 10.27 3.51
C VAL A 111 0.50 9.40 3.27
N ALA A 112 0.46 8.10 3.56
CA ALA A 112 1.57 7.20 3.29
C ALA A 112 1.89 7.11 1.78
N LEU A 113 0.85 7.08 0.93
CA LEU A 113 1.01 7.16 -0.53
C LEU A 113 1.66 8.47 -0.96
N GLY A 114 1.26 9.59 -0.36
CA GLY A 114 1.82 10.90 -0.66
C GLY A 114 3.30 10.96 -0.29
N VAL A 115 3.67 10.48 0.89
CA VAL A 115 5.06 10.35 1.34
C VAL A 115 5.86 9.50 0.35
N MET A 116 5.35 8.32 -0.02
CA MET A 116 6.07 7.45 -0.96
C MET A 116 6.20 8.06 -2.35
N ASP A 117 5.26 8.91 -2.78
CA ASP A 117 5.33 9.61 -4.06
C ASP A 117 6.42 10.70 -4.10
N THR A 118 6.67 11.37 -2.97
CA THR A 118 7.58 12.52 -2.90
C THR A 118 9.02 12.16 -2.51
N ILE A 119 9.23 11.13 -1.70
CA ILE A 119 10.56 10.81 -1.17
C ILE A 119 11.53 10.28 -2.24
N ASP A 120 12.81 10.58 -2.01
CA ASP A 120 13.91 9.98 -2.77
C ASP A 120 14.35 8.66 -2.14
N LEU A 121 14.09 7.55 -2.84
CA LEU A 121 14.55 6.22 -2.41
C LEU A 121 16.08 6.08 -2.44
N THR A 122 16.81 6.88 -3.20
CA THR A 122 18.27 6.75 -3.28
C THR A 122 18.97 7.12 -1.97
N ALA A 123 18.38 8.03 -1.19
CA ALA A 123 18.86 8.41 0.14
C ALA A 123 18.89 7.23 1.14
N PHE A 124 18.10 6.17 0.92
CA PHE A 124 18.08 4.98 1.77
C PHE A 124 19.20 3.97 1.43
N GLY A 125 20.02 4.27 0.42
CA GLY A 125 21.21 3.49 0.07
C GLY A 125 20.90 2.03 -0.24
N SER A 126 21.58 1.11 0.44
CA SER A 126 21.39 -0.34 0.25
C SER A 126 20.03 -0.86 0.71
N GLN A 127 19.29 -0.10 1.52
CA GLN A 127 17.97 -0.49 2.04
C GLN A 127 16.80 0.20 1.34
N ARG A 128 17.02 0.69 0.11
CA ARG A 128 16.00 1.37 -0.73
C ARG A 128 14.90 0.47 -1.30
N ALA A 129 14.72 -0.73 -0.78
CA ALA A 129 13.64 -1.62 -1.20
C ALA A 129 12.29 -0.95 -0.89
N ILE A 130 11.39 -0.94 -1.88
CA ILE A 130 10.11 -0.22 -1.80
C ILE A 130 9.33 -0.67 -0.57
N GLU A 131 9.29 -1.97 -0.30
CA GLU A 131 8.56 -2.59 0.79
C GLU A 131 9.06 -2.13 2.15
N LYS A 132 10.39 -2.07 2.32
CA LYS A 132 11.01 -1.61 3.57
C LYS A 132 10.69 -0.15 3.84
N VAL A 133 10.88 0.70 2.83
CA VAL A 133 10.65 2.15 2.98
C VAL A 133 9.17 2.44 3.17
N ALA A 134 8.28 1.71 2.49
CA ALA A 134 6.83 1.81 2.67
C ALA A 134 6.39 1.44 4.09
N LEU A 135 6.90 0.34 4.67
CA LEU A 135 6.61 -0.03 6.06
C LEU A 135 7.05 1.06 7.06
N VAL A 136 8.22 1.66 6.82
CA VAL A 136 8.73 2.76 7.63
C VAL A 136 7.85 4.01 7.49
N ALA A 137 7.43 4.34 6.27
CA ALA A 137 6.52 5.46 6.01
C ALA A 137 5.16 5.25 6.68
N ILE A 138 4.56 4.06 6.56
CA ILE A 138 3.30 3.70 7.21
C ILE A 138 3.41 3.86 8.73
N ARG A 139 4.48 3.32 9.35
CA ARG A 139 4.72 3.52 10.79
C ARG A 139 4.79 4.99 11.14
N HIS A 140 5.59 5.76 10.39
CA HIS A 140 5.79 7.17 10.67
C HIS A 140 4.49 7.98 10.59
N VAL A 141 3.66 7.73 9.58
CA VAL A 141 2.37 8.40 9.41
C VAL A 141 1.43 8.05 10.56
N VAL A 142 1.35 6.78 10.94
CA VAL A 142 0.49 6.34 12.04
C VAL A 142 0.98 6.90 13.38
N ASP A 143 2.29 6.96 13.61
CA ASP A 143 2.88 7.61 14.79
C ASP A 143 2.51 9.10 14.85
N ILE A 144 2.51 9.81 13.73
CA ILE A 144 2.10 11.23 13.67
C ILE A 144 0.61 11.39 13.94
N ASP A 145 -0.23 10.63 13.24
CA ASP A 145 -1.68 10.68 13.38
C ASP A 145 -2.12 10.36 14.83
N ARG A 146 -1.47 9.38 15.47
CA ARG A 146 -1.71 9.05 16.88
C ARG A 146 -1.23 10.11 17.85
N ARG A 147 -0.09 10.77 17.57
CA ARG A 147 0.38 11.90 18.38
C ARG A 147 -0.59 13.08 18.33
N GLN A 148 -1.07 13.41 17.14
CA GLN A 148 -2.08 14.46 16.93
C GLN A 148 -3.40 14.11 17.63
N TYR A 149 -3.89 12.88 17.49
CA TYR A 149 -5.11 12.43 18.17
C TYR A 149 -5.00 12.51 19.71
N LEU A 150 -3.82 12.20 20.25
CA LEU A 150 -3.56 12.30 21.69
C LEU A 150 -3.25 13.73 22.16
N GLY A 151 -3.20 14.71 21.25
CA GLY A 151 -2.83 16.09 21.53
C GLY A 151 -1.40 16.25 22.04
N LEU A 152 -0.51 15.30 21.73
CA LEU A 152 0.87 15.29 22.25
C LEU A 152 1.71 16.45 21.71
N ASP A 153 1.37 16.97 20.54
CA ASP A 153 2.10 18.05 19.87
C ASP A 153 1.81 19.43 20.50
N ASP A 154 0.68 19.59 21.22
CA ASP A 154 0.23 20.85 21.83
C ASP A 154 0.52 20.92 23.35
N LEU A 155 1.16 19.90 23.92
CA LEU A 155 1.44 19.86 25.36
C LEU A 155 2.65 20.72 25.72
N ASP A 156 2.48 21.62 26.67
CA ASP A 156 3.61 22.30 27.32
C ASP A 156 4.29 21.34 28.30
N GLY A 157 5.56 21.02 28.02
CA GLY A 157 6.40 20.18 28.86
C GLY A 157 6.60 20.73 30.28
N ALA A 158 6.44 22.04 30.48
CA ALA A 158 6.53 22.67 31.80
C ALA A 158 5.28 22.42 32.67
N GLU A 159 4.13 22.13 32.07
CA GLU A 159 2.85 21.92 32.76
C GLU A 159 2.53 20.44 33.00
N LEU A 160 3.28 19.53 32.36
CA LEU A 160 3.11 18.09 32.46
C LEU A 160 3.65 17.55 33.78
N THR A 161 2.74 17.12 34.67
CA THR A 161 3.13 16.34 35.85
C THR A 161 3.70 14.97 35.45
N GLN A 162 4.62 14.44 36.26
CA GLN A 162 5.23 13.11 36.03
C GLN A 162 4.18 11.99 35.89
N GLY A 163 3.09 12.07 36.66
CA GLY A 163 1.98 11.12 36.58
C GLY A 163 1.20 11.21 35.26
N ARG A 164 0.94 12.43 34.76
CA ARG A 164 0.27 12.64 33.48
C ARG A 164 1.12 12.18 32.29
N MET A 165 2.43 12.40 32.36
CA MET A 165 3.39 11.95 31.35
C MET A 165 3.43 10.42 31.25
N ALA A 166 3.43 9.72 32.38
CA ALA A 166 3.40 8.26 32.41
C ALA A 166 2.11 7.69 31.80
N GLU A 167 0.95 8.29 32.12
CA GLU A 167 -0.34 7.87 31.57
C GLU A 167 -0.42 8.04 30.04
N LEU A 168 0.09 9.17 29.52
CA LEU A 168 0.14 9.43 28.09
C LEU A 168 1.09 8.48 27.36
N PHE A 169 2.24 8.17 27.96
CA PHE A 169 3.18 7.19 27.43
C PHE A 169 2.57 5.79 27.35
N ASP A 170 1.92 5.32 28.42
CA ASP A 170 1.27 4.01 28.43
C ASP A 170 0.15 3.91 27.38
N ARG A 171 -0.61 5.00 27.22
CA ARG A 171 -1.67 5.09 26.21
C ARG A 171 -1.10 5.07 24.78
N TYR A 172 -0.03 5.82 24.52
CA TYR A 172 0.66 5.81 23.24
C TYR A 172 1.22 4.41 22.93
N LYS A 173 1.94 3.81 23.89
CA LYS A 173 2.59 2.50 23.71
C LYS A 173 1.57 1.38 23.44
N ARG A 174 0.40 1.42 24.07
CA ARG A 174 -0.68 0.44 23.80
C ARG A 174 -1.18 0.51 22.36
N HIS A 175 -1.04 1.67 21.73
CA HIS A 175 -1.38 1.91 20.35
C HIS A 175 -0.10 2.17 19.55
N ASP A 176 0.96 1.38 19.71
CA ASP A 176 2.08 1.38 18.77
C ASP A 176 1.77 0.40 17.63
N ILE A 177 1.99 0.83 16.38
CA ILE A 177 1.71 0.01 15.20
C ILE A 177 2.75 -1.11 15.07
N THR A 178 3.93 -0.95 15.67
CA THR A 178 4.93 -2.02 15.68
C THR A 178 4.52 -3.21 16.53
N ASP A 179 3.55 -3.04 17.43
CA ASP A 179 3.02 -4.13 18.25
C ASP A 179 1.86 -4.86 17.55
N GLU A 180 1.38 -4.34 16.41
CA GLU A 180 0.31 -4.98 15.64
C GLU A 180 0.83 -6.24 14.92
N PRO A 181 0.14 -7.39 15.05
CA PRO A 181 0.62 -8.65 14.52
C PRO A 181 0.72 -8.64 12.99
N ALA A 182 -0.12 -7.86 12.30
CA ALA A 182 -0.02 -7.70 10.85
C ALA A 182 1.25 -6.96 10.43
N PHE A 183 1.61 -5.90 11.16
CA PHE A 183 2.83 -5.14 10.90
C PHE A 183 4.07 -5.99 11.17
N GLN A 184 4.11 -6.68 12.31
CA GLN A 184 5.24 -7.55 12.69
C GLN A 184 5.52 -8.62 11.63
N ARG A 185 4.48 -9.34 11.17
CA ARG A 185 4.62 -10.34 10.12
C ARG A 185 5.23 -9.78 8.83
N LEU A 186 4.81 -8.58 8.42
CA LEU A 186 5.32 -7.93 7.21
C LEU A 186 6.75 -7.42 7.41
N ALA A 187 7.07 -6.84 8.57
CA ALA A 187 8.41 -6.42 8.91
C ALA A 187 9.39 -7.60 8.93
N ASP A 188 9.00 -8.71 9.54
CA ASP A 188 9.79 -9.95 9.56
C ASP A 188 9.98 -10.53 8.17
N HIS A 189 8.91 -10.58 7.37
CA HIS A 189 8.96 -11.07 5.98
C HIS A 189 9.96 -10.29 5.12
N HIS A 190 10.05 -8.97 5.33
CA HIS A 190 10.99 -8.11 4.61
C HIS A 190 12.33 -7.95 5.33
N HIS A 191 12.61 -8.67 6.41
CA HIS A 191 13.85 -8.56 7.19
C HIS A 191 14.11 -7.13 7.67
N LEU A 192 13.11 -6.53 8.28
CA LEU A 192 13.15 -5.19 8.86
C LEU A 192 13.14 -5.29 10.38
N ASP A 193 14.34 -5.34 10.99
CA ASP A 193 14.50 -5.30 12.43
C ASP A 193 14.29 -3.88 13.00
N GLN A 194 14.09 -3.77 14.32
CA GLN A 194 13.83 -2.48 14.97
C GLN A 194 14.95 -1.46 14.75
N THR A 195 16.20 -1.92 14.68
CA THR A 195 17.38 -1.07 14.42
C THR A 195 17.35 -0.49 13.01
N SER A 196 17.10 -1.31 11.99
CA SER A 196 16.98 -0.87 10.61
C SER A 196 15.76 0.04 10.46
N LEU A 197 14.63 -0.30 11.08
CA LEU A 197 13.43 0.52 11.08
C LEU A 197 13.73 1.94 11.61
N ASN A 198 14.35 2.03 12.79
CA ASN A 198 14.68 3.33 13.38
C ASN A 198 15.70 4.12 12.53
N ARG A 199 16.67 3.44 11.90
CA ARG A 199 17.62 4.07 10.98
C ARG A 199 16.92 4.64 9.74
N LEU A 200 16.07 3.85 9.08
CA LEU A 200 15.34 4.28 7.90
C LEU A 200 14.33 5.39 8.23
N ARG A 201 13.70 5.34 9.40
CA ARG A 201 12.80 6.41 9.88
C ARG A 201 13.53 7.75 9.99
N ARG A 202 14.79 7.75 10.45
CA ARG A 202 15.59 8.98 10.53
C ARG A 202 15.83 9.57 9.14
N VAL A 203 16.26 8.75 8.19
CA VAL A 203 16.44 9.15 6.78
C VAL A 203 15.14 9.67 6.17
N LEU A 204 14.01 9.04 6.50
CA LEU A 204 12.69 9.49 6.05
C LEU A 204 12.34 10.87 6.63
N THR A 205 12.51 11.04 7.94
CA THR A 205 12.17 12.30 8.63
C THR A 205 13.01 13.47 8.09
N ASP A 206 14.29 13.22 7.80
CA ASP A 206 15.20 14.24 7.26
C ASP A 206 14.76 14.73 5.86
N GLN A 207 13.93 13.97 5.13
CA GLN A 207 13.37 14.37 3.84
C GLN A 207 12.00 15.08 3.95
N LEU A 208 11.29 14.95 5.08
CA LEU A 208 9.91 15.42 5.25
C LEU A 208 9.81 16.79 5.94
N THR A 209 10.76 17.68 5.68
CA THR A 209 10.91 18.99 6.36
C THR A 209 9.67 19.90 6.23
N ASP A 210 8.90 19.76 5.15
CA ASP A 210 7.73 20.60 4.83
C ASP A 210 6.38 19.97 5.27
N GLY A 211 6.41 18.94 6.11
CA GLY A 211 5.21 18.24 6.59
C GLY A 211 4.80 17.03 5.73
N LEU A 212 3.64 16.45 6.05
CA LEU A 212 3.17 15.21 5.41
C LEU A 212 2.28 15.49 4.19
N PRO A 213 2.70 15.11 2.97
CA PRO A 213 1.85 15.24 1.78
C PRO A 213 0.76 14.17 1.77
N ALA A 214 -0.49 14.56 1.55
CA ALA A 214 -1.60 13.64 1.31
C ALA A 214 -1.75 13.37 -0.20
N TYR A 215 -1.76 12.09 -0.61
CA TYR A 215 -1.93 11.72 -2.01
C TYR A 215 -3.32 12.12 -2.51
N GLY A 216 -3.37 12.81 -3.66
CA GLY A 216 -4.63 13.24 -4.30
C GLY A 216 -5.38 14.36 -3.56
N ARG A 217 -4.87 14.85 -2.42
CA ARG A 217 -5.42 16.00 -1.71
C ARG A 217 -4.38 17.09 -1.59
N THR A 218 -4.64 18.21 -2.24
CA THR A 218 -3.85 19.43 -2.03
C THR A 218 -4.20 20.01 -0.66
N PRO A 219 -3.23 20.28 0.25
CA PRO A 219 -3.50 20.86 1.57
C PRO A 219 -4.25 22.20 1.51
N HIS A 220 -4.10 22.92 0.40
CA HIS A 220 -4.75 24.21 0.13
C HIS A 220 -5.98 24.10 -0.79
N ARG A 221 -6.48 22.89 -1.05
CA ARG A 221 -7.67 22.72 -1.89
C ARG A 221 -8.91 23.00 -1.07
N ASP A 222 -9.68 23.99 -1.49
CA ASP A 222 -10.99 24.30 -0.94
C ASP A 222 -11.90 23.06 -1.05
N PRO A 223 -12.46 22.56 0.08
CA PRO A 223 -13.39 21.43 0.10
C PRO A 223 -14.63 21.60 -0.79
N HIS A 224 -14.97 22.83 -1.17
CA HIS A 224 -16.13 23.14 -2.00
C HIS A 224 -15.85 23.11 -3.51
N LEU A 225 -14.60 22.90 -3.93
CA LEU A 225 -14.28 22.77 -5.35
C LEU A 225 -14.58 21.35 -5.86
N PRO A 226 -15.26 21.18 -7.01
CA PRO A 226 -15.54 19.87 -7.59
C PRO A 226 -14.24 19.10 -7.84
N SER A 227 -14.28 17.77 -7.70
CA SER A 227 -13.12 16.91 -7.95
C SER A 227 -12.79 16.91 -9.45
N PRO A 228 -11.53 16.81 -9.91
CA PRO A 228 -11.25 16.67 -11.34
C PRO A 228 -11.86 15.40 -11.95
N ALA A 229 -12.27 14.42 -11.12
CA ALA A 229 -13.02 13.25 -11.58
C ALA A 229 -14.47 13.57 -11.96
N ASP A 230 -15.00 14.71 -11.53
CA ASP A 230 -16.36 15.16 -11.87
C ASP A 230 -16.40 15.90 -13.22
N ASP A 231 -15.27 16.40 -13.72
CA ASP A 231 -15.17 17.12 -15.00
C ASP A 231 -15.10 16.19 -16.24
N ASP A 232 -14.76 14.90 -16.06
CA ASP A 232 -14.76 13.91 -17.16
C ASP A 232 -16.16 13.30 -17.42
N ALA A 233 -17.19 13.74 -16.67
CA ALA A 233 -18.57 13.29 -16.80
C ALA A 233 -19.52 14.34 -17.41
N ALA A 234 -18.98 15.42 -17.98
CA ALA A 234 -19.75 16.52 -18.60
C ALA A 234 -19.64 16.53 -20.14
#